data_AF-A0A086XVA4-F1
#
_entry.id   AF-A0A086XVA4-F1
#
_cell.length_a   1.000
_cell.length_b   1.000
_cell.length_c   1.000
_cell.angle_alpha   90.00
_cell.angle_beta   90.00
_cell.angle_gamma   90.00
#
_symmetry.space_group_name_H-M   'P 1'
#
loop_
_entity.id
_entity.type
_entity.pdbx_description
1 polymer ?
#
loop_
_entity_poly.entity_id
_entity_poly.type
_entity_poly.pdbx_seq_one_letter_code
_entity_poly.pdbx_strand_id
1 'polypeptide(L)'
;MISALEWIGCHARGLLLAGLVLVPLLPSTGGALVPLLPVLIAVLTGMALSRLDPAAIVVALADRRVLRPLGLGLVLFQPVAGAGLYLAGRGLGLDAGTVLLLVAFAASPPLTSGPNIALMLGYEGRLALLYMLAGTVLSPLMVPALLWGAGMELPTAPGAIAGRVFWMLAGGVVLGIVLRRTLGARRIAEGA
;
A
#
# COMPACT_ATOMS: atom_id res chain seq x y z
N MET A 1 -0.66 9.96 26.69
CA MET A 1 -1.05 9.68 25.28
C MET A 1 -0.01 8.83 24.55
N ILE A 2 1.29 9.14 24.64
CA ILE A 2 2.37 8.36 24.00
C ILE A 2 2.41 6.89 24.48
N SER A 3 2.24 6.65 25.79
CA SER A 3 2.27 5.28 26.36
C SER A 3 1.15 4.34 25.85
N ALA A 4 -0.05 4.87 25.55
CA ALA A 4 -1.13 4.06 24.98
C ALA A 4 -0.84 3.67 23.51
N LEU A 5 -0.25 4.59 22.74
CA LEU A 5 0.19 4.35 21.37
C LEU A 5 1.35 3.35 21.31
N GLU A 6 2.29 3.43 22.24
CA GLU A 6 3.38 2.44 22.39
C GLU A 6 2.81 1.05 22.72
N TRP A 7 1.87 0.96 23.66
CA TRP A 7 1.23 -0.32 24.01
C TRP A 7 0.51 -0.95 22.81
N ILE A 8 -0.26 -0.14 22.06
CA ILE A 8 -0.93 -0.57 20.83
C ILE A 8 0.10 -1.03 19.79
N GLY A 9 1.21 -0.31 19.63
CA GLY A 9 2.29 -0.67 18.71
C GLY A 9 2.93 -2.02 19.04
N CYS A 10 3.26 -2.25 20.32
CA CYS A 10 3.82 -3.52 20.79
C CYS A 10 2.85 -4.71 20.62
N HIS A 11 1.54 -4.47 20.69
CA HIS A 11 0.50 -5.50 20.57
C HIS A 11 -0.20 -5.52 19.21
N ALA A 12 0.32 -4.81 18.20
CA ALA A 12 -0.34 -4.62 16.92
C ALA A 12 -0.74 -5.95 16.25
N ARG A 13 0.09 -6.99 16.31
CA ARG A 13 -0.27 -8.33 15.78
C ARG A 13 -1.53 -8.91 16.41
N GLY A 14 -1.62 -8.87 17.75
CA GLY A 14 -2.79 -9.37 18.48
C GLY A 14 -4.03 -8.52 18.20
N LEU A 15 -3.87 -7.19 18.14
CA LEU A 15 -4.96 -6.27 17.84
C LEU A 15 -5.50 -6.47 16.41
N LEU A 16 -4.63 -6.70 15.42
CA LEU A 16 -5.03 -6.96 14.03
C LEU A 16 -5.79 -8.28 13.90
N LEU A 17 -5.32 -9.34 14.56
CA LEU A 17 -6.02 -10.64 14.59
C LEU A 17 -7.37 -10.52 15.30
N ALA A 18 -7.41 -9.84 16.45
CA ALA A 18 -8.64 -9.57 17.17
C ALA A 18 -9.62 -8.77 16.30
N GLY A 19 -9.15 -7.74 15.60
CA GLY A 19 -9.94 -6.95 14.67
C GLY A 19 -10.54 -7.79 13.54
N LEU A 20 -9.75 -8.67 12.94
CA LEU A 20 -10.21 -9.58 11.87
C LEU A 20 -11.38 -10.47 12.33
N VAL A 21 -11.37 -10.93 13.58
CA VAL A 21 -12.41 -11.82 14.14
C VAL A 21 -13.59 -11.03 14.71
N LEU A 22 -13.34 -9.93 15.41
CA LEU A 22 -14.36 -9.18 16.15
C LEU A 22 -15.18 -8.25 15.26
N VAL A 23 -14.57 -7.62 14.23
CA VAL A 23 -15.27 -6.66 13.35
C VAL A 23 -16.45 -7.29 12.60
N PRO A 24 -16.33 -8.49 12.00
CA PRO A 24 -17.47 -9.15 11.36
C PRO A 24 -18.60 -9.53 12.32
N LEU A 25 -18.30 -9.69 13.62
CA LEU A 25 -19.27 -10.05 14.66
C LEU A 25 -20.02 -8.84 15.24
N LEU A 26 -19.55 -7.63 14.94
CA LEU A 26 -20.16 -6.39 15.42
C LEU A 26 -21.33 -5.96 14.51
N PRO A 27 -22.49 -5.55 15.06
CA PRO A 27 -23.62 -5.11 14.26
C PRO A 27 -23.35 -3.77 13.56
N SER A 28 -23.08 -3.81 12.25
CA SER A 28 -23.11 -2.72 11.25
C SER A 28 -22.42 -1.37 11.57
N THR A 29 -21.59 -1.26 12.62
CA THR A 29 -20.77 -0.06 12.87
C THR A 29 -19.71 0.18 11.78
N GLY A 30 -19.51 -0.80 10.88
CA GLY A 30 -18.53 -0.76 9.79
C GLY A 30 -18.62 0.45 8.87
N GLY A 31 -19.74 1.17 8.82
CA GLY A 31 -19.89 2.38 8.00
C GLY A 31 -19.25 3.65 8.59
N ALA A 32 -19.15 3.78 9.91
CA ALA A 32 -18.75 5.05 10.55
C ALA A 32 -17.27 5.41 10.32
N LEU A 33 -16.41 4.40 10.14
CA LEU A 33 -14.98 4.59 9.92
C LEU A 33 -14.61 4.68 8.43
N VAL A 34 -15.52 4.31 7.51
CA VAL A 34 -15.28 4.35 6.06
C VAL A 34 -14.88 5.75 5.57
N PRO A 35 -15.54 6.85 5.99
CA PRO A 35 -15.13 8.20 5.59
C PRO A 35 -13.74 8.61 6.09
N LEU A 36 -13.26 7.99 7.18
CA LEU A 36 -11.93 8.24 7.74
C LEU A 36 -10.81 7.47 7.03
N LEU A 37 -11.12 6.38 6.32
CA LEU A 37 -10.12 5.54 5.65
C LEU A 37 -9.14 6.33 4.76
N PRO A 38 -9.59 7.29 3.92
CA PRO A 38 -8.68 8.10 3.11
C PRO A 38 -7.64 8.85 3.94
N VAL A 39 -8.07 9.43 5.06
CA VAL A 39 -7.21 10.19 5.97
C VAL A 39 -6.25 9.25 6.70
N LEU A 40 -6.74 8.11 7.19
CA LEU A 40 -5.90 7.11 7.87
C LEU A 40 -4.83 6.56 6.93
N ILE A 41 -5.17 6.27 5.68
CA ILE A 41 -4.22 5.82 4.67
C ILE A 41 -3.19 6.92 4.38
N ALA A 42 -3.62 8.17 4.21
CA ALA A 42 -2.69 9.29 4.02
C ALA A 42 -1.71 9.43 5.20
N VAL A 43 -2.20 9.33 6.45
CA VAL A 43 -1.36 9.39 7.65
C VAL A 43 -0.37 8.21 7.70
N LEU A 44 -0.84 6.99 7.46
CA LEU A 44 0.02 5.80 7.43
C LEU A 44 1.10 5.89 6.34
N THR A 45 0.70 6.29 5.13
CA THR A 45 1.63 6.54 4.02
C THR A 45 2.61 7.65 4.38
N GLY A 46 2.17 8.74 5.00
CA GLY A 46 3.05 9.83 5.43
C GLY A 46 4.06 9.41 6.49
N MET A 47 3.64 8.64 7.50
CA MET A 47 4.55 8.07 8.50
C MET A 47 5.55 7.08 7.89
N ALA A 48 5.13 6.30 6.88
CA ALA A 48 6.03 5.40 6.18
C ALA A 48 7.06 6.19 5.36
N LEU A 49 6.62 7.20 4.62
CA LEU A 49 7.48 8.02 3.77
C LEU A 49 8.39 8.96 4.55
N SER A 50 8.00 9.42 5.74
CA SER A 50 8.84 10.29 6.58
C SER A 50 10.15 9.62 6.99
N ARG A 51 10.16 8.28 7.06
CA ARG A 51 11.35 7.46 7.37
C ARG A 51 12.32 7.36 6.19
N LEU A 52 11.87 7.64 4.97
CA LEU A 52 12.64 7.43 3.75
C LEU A 52 13.36 8.70 3.33
N ASP A 53 14.60 8.58 2.86
CA ASP A 53 15.38 9.70 2.35
C ASP A 53 15.07 10.01 0.88
N PRO A 54 14.40 11.14 0.57
CA PRO A 54 14.04 11.49 -0.79
C PRO A 54 15.26 11.61 -1.70
N ALA A 55 16.39 12.11 -1.18
CA ALA A 55 17.61 12.26 -1.97
C ALA A 55 18.17 10.89 -2.37
N ALA A 56 18.23 9.96 -1.42
CA ALA A 56 18.67 8.59 -1.68
C ALA A 56 17.75 7.85 -2.66
N ILE A 57 16.44 8.11 -2.63
CA ILE A 57 15.47 7.55 -3.58
C ILE A 57 15.74 8.07 -4.99
N VAL A 58 15.89 9.38 -5.16
CA VAL A 58 16.12 9.98 -6.49
C VAL A 58 17.41 9.48 -7.10
N VAL A 59 18.50 9.40 -6.31
CA VAL A 59 19.78 8.85 -6.75
C VAL A 59 19.63 7.37 -7.14
N ALA A 60 18.87 6.58 -6.37
CA ALA A 60 18.64 5.18 -6.69
C ALA A 60 17.81 4.98 -7.96
N LEU A 61 16.81 5.83 -8.20
CA LEU A 61 16.00 5.80 -9.42
C LEU A 61 16.76 6.29 -10.66
N ALA A 62 17.87 7.03 -10.48
CA ALA A 62 18.74 7.40 -11.59
C ALA A 62 19.62 6.22 -12.09
N ASP A 63 19.79 5.18 -11.28
CA ASP A 63 20.58 4.00 -11.66
C ASP A 63 19.80 3.06 -12.58
N ARG A 64 20.23 3.00 -13.84
CA ARG A 64 19.63 2.12 -14.87
C ARG A 64 19.66 0.64 -14.50
N ARG A 65 20.62 0.20 -13.68
CA ARG A 65 20.72 -1.19 -13.22
C ARG A 65 19.59 -1.56 -12.26
N VAL A 66 19.07 -0.56 -11.53
CA VAL A 66 17.93 -0.71 -10.61
C VAL A 66 16.61 -0.51 -11.34
N LEU A 67 16.53 0.43 -12.28
CA LEU A 67 15.31 0.70 -13.06
C LEU A 67 14.82 -0.51 -13.86
N ARG A 68 15.74 -1.29 -14.44
CA ARG A 68 15.35 -2.46 -15.26
C ARG A 68 14.62 -3.54 -14.45
N PRO A 69 15.18 -4.10 -13.36
CA PRO A 69 14.45 -5.06 -12.54
C PRO A 69 13.21 -4.42 -11.94
N LEU A 70 13.29 -3.20 -11.40
CA LEU A 70 12.16 -2.48 -10.80
C LEU A 70 10.97 -2.36 -11.78
N GLY A 71 11.24 -1.88 -12.99
CA GLY A 71 10.23 -1.73 -14.04
C GLY A 71 9.67 -3.08 -14.47
N LEU A 72 10.53 -4.08 -14.69
CA LEU A 72 10.09 -5.43 -15.08
C LEU A 72 9.22 -6.06 -13.99
N GLY A 73 9.62 -5.97 -12.72
CA GLY A 73 8.86 -6.54 -11.62
C GLY A 73 7.55 -5.79 -11.39
N LEU A 74 7.50 -4.45 -11.46
CA LEU A 74 6.25 -3.72 -11.28
C LEU A 74 5.27 -3.94 -12.44
N VAL A 75 5.77 -3.91 -13.68
CA VAL A 75 4.96 -4.08 -14.89
C VAL A 75 4.47 -5.52 -15.03
N LEU A 76 5.23 -6.52 -14.58
CA LEU A 76 4.81 -7.91 -14.69
C LEU A 76 4.09 -8.41 -13.44
N PHE A 77 4.58 -8.13 -12.24
CA PHE A 77 4.08 -8.75 -11.01
C PHE A 77 2.61 -8.40 -10.75
N GLN A 78 2.24 -7.12 -10.76
CA GLN A 78 0.86 -6.73 -10.44
C GLN A 78 -0.14 -7.24 -11.48
N PRO A 79 0.09 -7.11 -12.80
CA PRO A 79 -0.83 -7.65 -13.79
C PRO A 79 -0.88 -9.17 -13.82
N VAL A 80 0.25 -9.85 -13.67
CA VAL A 80 0.29 -11.33 -13.63
C VAL A 80 -0.41 -11.84 -12.38
N ALA A 81 -0.19 -11.23 -11.22
CA ALA A 81 -0.89 -11.58 -9.99
C ALA A 81 -2.40 -11.31 -10.12
N GLY A 82 -2.79 -10.16 -10.67
CA GLY A 82 -4.20 -9.81 -10.90
C GLY A 82 -4.89 -10.78 -11.86
N ALA A 83 -4.26 -11.08 -12.99
CA ALA A 83 -4.77 -12.05 -13.97
C ALA A 83 -4.83 -13.46 -13.38
N GLY A 84 -3.80 -13.88 -12.64
CA GLY A 84 -3.76 -15.18 -11.98
C GLY A 84 -4.89 -15.34 -10.96
N LEU A 85 -5.11 -14.34 -10.11
CA LEU A 85 -6.21 -14.34 -9.15
C LEU A 85 -7.59 -14.26 -9.83
N TYR A 86 -7.72 -13.51 -10.91
CA TYR A 86 -8.94 -13.47 -11.71
C TYR A 86 -9.27 -14.85 -12.27
N LEU A 87 -8.32 -15.50 -12.95
CA LEU A 87 -8.50 -16.82 -13.54
C LEU A 87 -8.79 -17.87 -12.47
N ALA A 88 -8.06 -17.84 -11.34
CA ALA A 88 -8.30 -18.75 -10.22
C ALA A 88 -9.70 -18.55 -9.62
N GLY A 89 -10.12 -17.30 -9.38
CA GLY A 89 -11.43 -17.00 -8.83
C GLY A 89 -12.57 -17.44 -9.75
N ARG A 90 -12.42 -17.24 -11.06
CA ARG A 90 -13.39 -17.73 -12.07
C ARG A 90 -13.39 -19.25 -12.17
N GLY A 91 -12.22 -19.90 -12.12
CA GLY A 91 -12.10 -21.36 -12.14
C GLY A 91 -12.71 -22.04 -10.92
N LEU A 92 -12.70 -21.38 -9.76
CA LEU A 92 -13.35 -21.83 -8.53
C LEU A 92 -14.85 -21.50 -8.47
N GLY A 93 -15.41 -20.84 -9.48
CA GLY A 93 -16.83 -20.47 -9.52
C GLY A 93 -17.22 -19.39 -8.51
N LEU A 94 -16.28 -18.55 -8.08
CA LEU A 94 -16.56 -17.45 -7.15
C LEU A 94 -17.47 -16.41 -7.80
N ASP A 95 -18.28 -15.74 -6.97
CA ASP A 95 -19.12 -14.64 -7.43
C ASP A 95 -18.27 -13.46 -7.93
N ALA A 96 -18.86 -12.64 -8.78
CA ALA A 96 -18.19 -11.50 -9.40
C ALA A 96 -17.64 -10.50 -8.37
N GLY A 97 -18.35 -10.30 -7.25
CA GLY A 97 -17.92 -9.40 -6.18
C GLY A 97 -16.65 -9.90 -5.49
N THR A 98 -16.59 -11.18 -5.16
CA THR A 98 -15.40 -11.80 -4.55
C THR A 98 -14.20 -11.78 -5.50
N VAL A 99 -14.40 -12.08 -6.79
CA VAL A 99 -13.32 -11.97 -7.80
C VAL A 99 -12.81 -10.54 -7.91
N LEU A 100 -13.70 -9.54 -7.85
CA LEU A 100 -13.31 -8.13 -7.87
C LEU A 100 -12.41 -7.78 -6.68
N LEU A 101 -12.75 -8.26 -5.47
CA LEU A 101 -11.95 -8.05 -4.27
C LEU A 101 -10.54 -8.64 -4.41
N LEU A 102 -10.42 -9.85 -4.99
CA LEU A 102 -9.13 -10.50 -5.23
C LEU A 102 -8.28 -9.70 -6.23
N VAL A 103 -8.87 -9.24 -7.33
CA VAL A 103 -8.17 -8.43 -8.33
C VAL A 103 -7.75 -7.08 -7.74
N ALA A 104 -8.64 -6.42 -6.98
CA ALA A 104 -8.33 -5.17 -6.29
C ALA A 104 -7.19 -5.33 -5.26
N PHE A 105 -7.15 -6.47 -4.56
CA PHE A 105 -6.07 -6.82 -3.66
C PHE A 105 -4.73 -6.95 -4.40
N ALA A 106 -4.66 -7.68 -5.51
CA ALA A 106 -3.44 -7.79 -6.31
C ALA A 106 -3.01 -6.46 -6.96
N ALA A 107 -3.99 -5.61 -7.31
CA ALA A 107 -3.72 -4.30 -7.89
C ALA A 107 -3.24 -3.28 -6.85
N SER A 108 -3.43 -3.55 -5.55
CA SER A 108 -3.00 -2.68 -4.46
C SER A 108 -1.46 -2.54 -4.43
N PRO A 109 -0.94 -1.38 -4.02
CA PRO A 109 0.50 -1.16 -3.96
C PRO A 109 1.19 -2.09 -2.96
N PRO A 110 2.50 -2.35 -3.12
CA PRO A 110 3.21 -3.24 -2.23
C PRO A 110 3.21 -2.71 -0.79
N LEU A 111 3.05 -3.62 0.17
CA LEU A 111 2.92 -3.30 1.59
C LEU A 111 4.20 -2.69 2.19
N THR A 112 4.01 -1.82 3.18
CA THR A 112 5.11 -1.16 3.92
C THR A 112 6.01 -2.12 4.69
N SER A 113 5.53 -3.34 4.97
CA SER A 113 6.29 -4.42 5.59
C SER A 113 7.20 -5.18 4.62
N GLY A 114 6.97 -5.06 3.30
CA GLY A 114 7.70 -5.80 2.28
C GLY A 114 9.23 -5.67 2.37
N PRO A 115 9.80 -4.46 2.53
CA PRO A 115 11.24 -4.29 2.61
C PRO A 115 11.88 -4.91 3.85
N ASN A 116 11.20 -4.88 5.00
CA ASN A 116 11.69 -5.52 6.22
C ASN A 116 11.70 -7.04 6.07
N ILE A 117 10.67 -7.61 5.46
CA ILE A 117 10.62 -9.06 5.18
C ILE A 117 11.72 -9.44 4.18
N ALA A 118 11.93 -8.64 3.13
CA ALA A 118 12.99 -8.86 2.16
C ALA A 118 14.37 -8.90 2.85
N LEU A 119 14.64 -7.95 3.75
CA LEU A 119 15.86 -7.93 4.56
C LEU A 119 16.00 -9.18 5.43
N MET A 120 14.93 -9.63 6.10
CA MET A 120 14.94 -10.84 6.93
C MET A 120 15.24 -12.11 6.13
N LEU A 121 14.84 -12.14 4.85
CA LEU A 121 15.10 -13.24 3.92
C LEU A 121 16.50 -13.15 3.26
N GLY A 122 17.32 -12.16 3.63
CA GLY A 122 18.66 -11.95 3.07
C GLY A 122 18.68 -11.26 1.70
N TYR A 123 17.55 -10.69 1.26
CA TYR A 123 17.48 -9.90 0.03
C TYR A 123 17.93 -8.45 0.23
N GLU A 124 18.21 -7.77 -0.88
CA GLU A 124 18.60 -6.36 -0.88
C GLU A 124 17.42 -5.45 -0.48
N GLY A 125 17.41 -4.99 0.77
CA GLY A 125 16.35 -4.11 1.29
C GLY A 125 16.20 -2.79 0.53
N ARG A 126 17.28 -2.27 -0.04
CA ARG A 126 17.24 -1.04 -0.86
C ARG A 126 16.35 -1.23 -2.09
N LEU A 127 16.48 -2.36 -2.79
CA LEU A 127 15.66 -2.67 -3.95
C LEU A 127 14.20 -2.88 -3.55
N ALA A 128 13.95 -3.60 -2.45
CA ALA A 128 12.60 -3.82 -1.93
C ALA A 128 11.89 -2.51 -1.52
N LEU A 129 12.61 -1.58 -0.89
CA LEU A 129 12.12 -0.23 -0.59
C LEU A 129 11.70 0.52 -1.85
N LEU A 130 12.53 0.46 -2.90
CA LEU A 130 12.23 1.12 -4.16
C LEU A 130 11.01 0.50 -4.85
N TYR A 131 10.86 -0.82 -4.81
CA TYR A 131 9.67 -1.51 -5.32
C TYR A 131 8.40 -1.04 -4.62
N MET A 132 8.43 -1.00 -3.29
CA MET A 132 7.32 -0.52 -2.48
C MET A 132 6.96 0.93 -2.84
N LEU A 133 7.94 1.81 -2.91
CA LEU A 133 7.75 3.22 -3.27
C LEU A 133 7.19 3.39 -4.68
N ALA A 134 7.84 2.78 -5.67
CA ALA A 134 7.47 2.93 -7.07
C ALA A 134 6.09 2.30 -7.33
N GLY A 135 5.79 1.13 -6.76
CA GLY A 135 4.47 0.52 -6.81
C GLY A 135 3.40 1.38 -6.13
N THR A 136 3.72 2.04 -5.01
CA THR A 136 2.83 3.01 -4.36
C THR A 136 2.52 4.17 -5.29
N VAL A 137 3.55 4.79 -5.88
CA VAL A 137 3.39 5.92 -6.82
C VAL A 137 2.64 5.52 -8.10
N LEU A 138 2.84 4.30 -8.60
CA LEU A 138 2.16 3.76 -9.79
C LEU A 138 0.73 3.30 -9.52
N SER A 139 0.36 3.03 -8.27
CA SER A 139 -0.96 2.46 -7.93
C SER A 139 -2.19 3.27 -8.39
N PRO A 140 -2.21 4.62 -8.46
CA PRO A 140 -3.34 5.36 -9.02
C PRO A 140 -3.62 5.01 -10.49
N LEU A 141 -2.63 4.50 -11.23
CA LEU A 141 -2.75 4.08 -12.62
C LEU A 141 -2.97 2.57 -12.73
N MET A 142 -2.24 1.78 -11.94
CA MET A 142 -2.30 0.31 -12.00
C MET A 142 -3.61 -0.24 -11.46
N VAL A 143 -4.15 0.33 -10.38
CA VAL A 143 -5.41 -0.13 -9.77
C VAL A 143 -6.59 -0.02 -10.76
N PRO A 144 -6.87 1.15 -11.35
CA PRO A 144 -7.97 1.26 -12.29
C PRO A 144 -7.73 0.47 -13.58
N ALA A 145 -6.48 0.40 -14.08
CA ALA A 145 -6.16 -0.34 -15.30
C ALA A 145 -6.42 -1.85 -15.15
N LEU A 146 -6.06 -2.44 -14.01
CA LEU A 146 -6.29 -3.86 -13.75
C LEU A 146 -7.77 -4.19 -13.54
N LEU A 147 -8.49 -3.33 -12.83
CA LEU A 147 -9.93 -3.51 -12.63
C LEU A 147 -10.71 -3.35 -13.93
N TRP A 148 -10.29 -2.43 -14.81
CA TRP A 148 -10.88 -2.27 -16.13
C TRP A 148 -10.57 -3.47 -17.05
N GLY A 149 -9.32 -3.95 -17.04
CA GLY A 149 -8.90 -5.11 -17.81
C GLY A 149 -9.60 -6.43 -17.41
N ALA A 150 -10.10 -6.53 -16.18
CA ALA A 150 -10.93 -7.64 -15.74
C ALA A 150 -12.35 -7.65 -16.36
N GLY A 151 -12.72 -6.63 -17.16
CA GLY A 151 -14.01 -6.55 -17.85
C GLY A 151 -15.20 -6.33 -16.90
N MET A 152 -14.93 -5.85 -15.69
CA MET A 152 -15.91 -5.72 -14.62
C MET A 152 -16.57 -4.34 -14.67
N GLU A 153 -17.90 -4.29 -14.63
CA GLU A 153 -18.65 -3.04 -14.49
C GLU A 153 -18.39 -2.46 -13.10
N LEU A 154 -17.51 -1.47 -13.03
CA LEU A 154 -17.28 -0.73 -11.81
C LEU A 154 -18.44 0.24 -11.60
N PRO A 155 -19.04 0.32 -10.39
CA PRO A 155 -20.08 1.30 -10.09
C PRO A 155 -19.54 2.75 -10.11
N THR A 156 -18.22 2.92 -10.17
CA THR A 156 -17.54 4.21 -10.22
C THR A 156 -16.58 4.25 -11.40
N ALA A 157 -16.55 5.37 -12.13
CA ALA A 157 -15.64 5.54 -13.25
C ALA A 157 -14.18 5.32 -12.80
N PRO A 158 -13.35 4.59 -13.57
CA PRO A 158 -11.94 4.32 -13.26
C PRO A 158 -11.14 5.57 -12.90
N GLY A 159 -11.41 6.70 -13.59
CA GLY A 159 -10.76 7.98 -13.32
C GLY A 159 -11.07 8.58 -11.95
N ALA A 160 -12.26 8.34 -11.40
CA ALA A 160 -12.61 8.83 -10.07
C ALA A 160 -11.92 8.00 -8.97
N ILE A 161 -11.75 6.68 -9.19
CA ILE A 161 -10.96 5.80 -8.33
C ILE A 161 -9.50 6.25 -8.37
N ALA A 162 -8.94 6.46 -9.57
CA ALA A 162 -7.59 6.98 -9.77
C ALA A 162 -7.36 8.28 -8.99
N GLY A 163 -8.28 9.25 -9.13
CA GLY A 163 -8.21 10.54 -8.46
C GLY A 163 -8.25 10.42 -6.94
N ARG A 164 -9.11 9.57 -6.38
CA ARG A 164 -9.16 9.32 -4.93
C ARG A 164 -7.85 8.73 -4.42
N VAL A 165 -7.33 7.69 -5.07
CA VAL A 165 -6.07 7.05 -4.69
C VAL A 165 -4.92 8.07 -4.81
N PHE A 166 -4.88 8.84 -5.90
CA PHE A 166 -3.89 9.89 -6.10
C PHE A 166 -3.89 10.91 -4.95
N TRP A 167 -5.04 11.47 -4.58
CA TRP A 167 -5.12 12.45 -3.50
C TRP A 167 -4.78 11.88 -2.12
N MET A 168 -5.18 10.62 -1.86
CA MET A 168 -4.80 9.92 -0.62
C MET A 168 -3.28 9.78 -0.51
N LEU A 169 -2.63 9.36 -1.59
CA LEU A 169 -1.18 9.18 -1.62
C LEU A 169 -0.44 10.52 -1.63
N ALA A 170 -0.89 11.50 -2.41
CA ALA A 170 -0.30 12.83 -2.45
C ALA A 170 -0.37 13.51 -1.07
N GLY A 171 -1.51 13.40 -0.39
CA GLY A 171 -1.67 13.86 1.00
C GLY A 171 -0.66 13.20 1.94
N GLY A 172 -0.47 11.89 1.82
CA GLY A 172 0.52 11.15 2.60
C GLY A 172 1.97 11.58 2.29
N VAL A 173 2.33 11.73 1.01
CA VAL A 173 3.66 12.23 0.61
C VAL A 173 3.95 13.59 1.22
N VAL A 174 3.01 14.53 1.10
CA VAL A 174 3.15 15.87 1.68
C VAL A 174 3.31 15.79 3.20
N LEU A 175 2.46 15.02 3.88
CA LEU A 175 2.56 14.77 5.32
C LEU A 175 3.92 14.22 5.72
N GLY A 176 4.43 13.23 5.00
CA GLY A 176 5.72 12.61 5.28
C GLY A 176 6.90 13.58 5.14
N ILE A 177 6.89 14.41 4.09
CA ILE A 177 7.91 15.45 3.87
C ILE A 177 7.85 16.49 4.98
N VAL A 178 6.65 16.96 5.36
CA VAL A 178 6.46 17.94 6.44
C VAL A 178 6.94 17.36 7.76
N LEU A 179 6.52 16.15 8.14
CA LEU A 179 6.94 15.48 9.37
C LEU A 179 8.46 15.31 9.44
N ARG A 180 9.09 14.90 8.34
CA ARG A 180 10.54 14.74 8.25
C ARG A 180 11.28 16.07 8.44
N ARG A 181 10.77 17.16 7.86
CA ARG A 181 11.35 18.51 8.00
C ARG A 181 11.16 19.09 9.40
N THR A 182 10.04 18.85 10.06
CA THR A 182 9.73 19.42 11.37
C THR A 182 10.35 18.65 12.53
N LEU A 183 10.33 17.32 12.50
CA LEU A 183 10.86 16.47 13.58
C LEU A 183 12.35 16.17 13.44
N GLY A 184 12.90 16.33 12.22
CA GLY A 184 14.29 16.02 11.88
C GLY A 184 14.50 14.53 11.62
N ALA A 185 15.24 14.22 10.55
CA ALA A 185 15.47 12.84 10.09
C ALA A 185 16.09 11.92 11.16
N ARG A 186 16.91 12.49 12.05
CA ARG A 186 17.63 11.75 13.10
C ARG A 186 16.70 11.25 14.22
N ARG A 187 15.75 12.08 14.68
CA ARG A 187 14.76 11.67 15.69
C ARG A 187 13.78 10.62 15.19
N ILE A 188 13.44 10.66 13.90
CA ILE A 188 12.57 9.67 13.28
C ILE A 188 13.27 8.31 13.16
N ALA A 189 14.59 8.30 12.95
CA ALA A 189 15.39 7.08 12.88
C ALA A 189 15.68 6.48 14.27
N GLU A 190 15.85 7.31 15.30
CA GLU A 190 16.16 6.88 16.68
C GLU A 190 14.92 6.46 17.50
N GLY A 191 13.71 6.91 17.13
CA GLY A 191 12.45 6.57 17.80
C GLY A 191 11.68 5.38 17.19
N ALA A 192 12.33 4.62 16.30
CA ALA A 192 11.77 3.43 15.62
C ALA A 192 12.40 2.15 16.17
#